data_AF-A0A7Y2ZL13-F1
#
_entry.id   AF-A0A7Y2ZL13-F1
#
_cell.length_a   1.000
_cell.length_b   1.000
_cell.length_c   1.000
_cell.angle_alpha   90.00
_cell.angle_beta   90.00
_cell.angle_gamma   90.00
#
_symmetry.space_group_name_H-M   'P 1'
#
loop_
_entity.id
_entity.type
_entity.pdbx_description
1 polymer ?
#
loop_
_entity_poly.entity_id
_entity_poly.type
_entity_poly.pdbx_seq_one_letter_code
_entity_poly.pdbx_strand_id
1 'polypeptide(L)'
;MLTKQDKDHFRGTIFSHLDGLVTAPTALALHKAGLIDHLKNNKTCRLNDLASAFKANKGYLNIGLRILCSQGWLSQQILRDEQDVEFKTTKNGLKAFDMIHCYDEAVQWLGHAVDFPNQGINPNALHVLDKCCANYSNNYGIDINNSPEVSKQVLSHIEGAIVSPLIVLLGMNGFFHKYFMEASFRAQEYHRDPENFKKILNFLTQLEWFNKKNETYRFNPKGLFFAQRATAYGVTVSYLPTLTRLDELIFGSPTVLKQQQGDEAERHVHREMNVWGSGGAHSTYFRAIDKIIIDLFNKPIEDQPKGILDMGCGNGAFIQHAFDVIENQTERGKMLDEHPLFLVGVDFNRAALKVTRANLIKADIWAKVIWGDIGRPDKLATDLQEDYGIALSDLLNVRTFLDHNRIWETPQSPRNLESKSTGAYA
;
A
#
# COMPACT_ATOMS: atom_id res chain seq x y z
N MET A 1 20.37 18.51 -11.85
CA MET A 1 18.91 18.27 -11.75
C MET A 1 18.59 17.00 -12.52
N LEU A 2 17.60 16.22 -12.09
CA LEU A 2 17.15 15.01 -12.81
C LEU A 2 16.42 15.39 -14.09
N THR A 3 16.75 14.70 -15.19
CA THR A 3 16.04 14.79 -16.47
C THR A 3 14.66 14.14 -16.38
N LYS A 4 13.81 14.33 -17.40
CA LYS A 4 12.52 13.62 -17.48
C LYS A 4 12.73 12.11 -17.55
N GLN A 5 13.70 11.66 -18.34
CA GLN A 5 14.03 10.24 -18.50
C GLN A 5 14.51 9.62 -17.18
N ASP A 6 15.33 10.33 -16.39
CA ASP A 6 15.75 9.86 -15.06
C ASP A 6 14.55 9.65 -14.14
N LYS A 7 13.61 10.62 -14.13
CA LYS A 7 12.39 10.53 -13.31
C LYS A 7 11.50 9.38 -13.76
N ASP A 8 11.36 9.15 -15.07
CA ASP A 8 10.59 8.03 -15.62
C ASP A 8 11.21 6.70 -15.19
N HIS A 9 12.53 6.58 -15.31
CA HIS A 9 13.27 5.39 -14.88
C HIS A 9 13.10 5.11 -13.38
N PHE A 10 13.33 6.12 -12.53
CA PHE A 10 13.22 5.95 -11.07
C PHE A 10 11.78 5.70 -10.60
N ARG A 11 10.75 6.21 -11.31
CA ARG A 11 9.36 5.79 -11.07
C ARG A 11 9.18 4.31 -11.37
N GLY A 12 9.73 3.84 -12.49
CA GLY A 12 9.77 2.41 -12.82
C GLY A 12 10.40 1.58 -11.71
N THR A 13 11.53 2.03 -11.15
CA THR A 13 12.18 1.38 -10.01
C THR A 13 11.27 1.29 -8.78
N ILE A 14 10.53 2.35 -8.44
CA ILE A 14 9.55 2.30 -7.33
C ILE A 14 8.52 1.19 -7.59
N PHE A 15 7.97 1.09 -8.80
CA PHE A 15 7.02 0.02 -9.13
C PHE A 15 7.65 -1.38 -9.01
N SER A 16 8.86 -1.59 -9.55
CA SER A 16 9.58 -2.85 -9.37
C SER A 16 9.83 -3.19 -7.90
N HIS A 17 10.08 -2.18 -7.06
CA HIS A 17 10.26 -2.40 -5.63
C HIS A 17 8.98 -2.87 -4.93
N LEU A 18 7.85 -2.23 -5.26
CA LEU A 18 6.53 -2.60 -4.74
C LEU A 18 6.11 -3.99 -5.20
N ASP A 19 6.42 -4.33 -6.46
CA ASP A 19 6.23 -5.67 -7.01
C ASP A 19 7.04 -6.71 -6.21
N GLY A 20 8.28 -6.37 -5.82
CA GLY A 20 9.14 -7.22 -5.02
C GLY A 20 8.56 -7.58 -3.65
N LEU A 21 7.93 -6.62 -2.97
CA LEU A 21 7.30 -6.85 -1.66
C LEU A 21 6.22 -7.92 -1.70
N VAL A 22 5.52 -8.06 -2.83
CA VAL A 22 4.42 -9.02 -2.99
C VAL A 22 4.91 -10.30 -3.66
N THR A 23 5.71 -10.16 -4.72
CA THR A 23 6.20 -11.29 -5.53
C THR A 23 7.16 -12.18 -4.75
N ALA A 24 8.11 -11.61 -4.01
CA ALA A 24 9.12 -12.40 -3.30
C ALA A 24 8.50 -13.39 -2.28
N PRO A 25 7.66 -12.95 -1.31
CA PRO A 25 7.04 -13.89 -0.38
C PRO A 25 6.04 -14.83 -1.07
N THR A 26 5.31 -14.38 -2.09
CA THR A 26 4.39 -15.24 -2.85
C THR A 26 5.13 -16.37 -3.55
N ALA A 27 6.15 -16.04 -4.34
CA ALA A 27 6.92 -17.01 -5.11
C ALA A 27 7.64 -18.01 -4.18
N LEU A 28 8.19 -17.52 -3.07
CA LEU A 28 8.85 -18.36 -2.09
C LEU A 28 7.88 -19.31 -1.38
N ALA A 29 6.68 -18.86 -1.01
CA ALA A 29 5.65 -19.72 -0.42
C ALA A 29 5.22 -20.84 -1.38
N LEU A 30 4.98 -20.52 -2.65
CA LEU A 30 4.66 -21.50 -3.70
C LEU A 30 5.83 -22.47 -3.94
N HIS A 31 7.07 -21.99 -3.87
CA HIS A 31 8.26 -22.83 -4.04
C HIS A 31 8.46 -23.81 -2.88
N LYS A 32 8.35 -23.33 -1.63
CA LYS A 32 8.44 -24.16 -0.43
C LYS A 32 7.37 -25.26 -0.38
N ALA A 33 6.20 -25.01 -0.95
CA ALA A 33 5.14 -26.01 -1.08
C ALA A 33 5.35 -27.03 -2.22
N GLY A 34 6.41 -26.88 -3.03
CA GLY A 34 6.67 -27.73 -4.21
C GLY A 34 5.79 -27.41 -5.43
N LEU A 35 4.97 -26.35 -5.37
CA LEU A 35 4.06 -26.00 -6.45
C LEU A 35 4.80 -25.49 -7.69
N ILE A 36 5.90 -24.75 -7.49
CA ILE A 36 6.75 -24.27 -8.58
C ILE A 36 7.32 -25.44 -9.39
N ASP A 37 7.79 -26.50 -8.74
CA ASP A 37 8.33 -27.67 -9.44
C ASP A 37 7.22 -28.42 -10.20
N HIS A 38 6.02 -28.47 -9.64
CA HIS A 38 4.86 -29.00 -10.35
C HIS A 38 4.53 -28.18 -11.61
N LEU A 39 4.60 -26.85 -11.57
CA LEU A 39 4.42 -25.97 -12.74
C LEU A 39 5.56 -26.07 -13.76
N LYS A 40 6.79 -26.40 -13.33
CA LYS A 40 7.91 -26.69 -14.24
C LYS A 40 7.65 -27.99 -15.01
N ASN A 41 7.22 -29.03 -14.30
CA ASN A 41 6.99 -30.36 -14.87
C ASN A 41 5.73 -30.43 -15.72
N ASN A 42 4.68 -29.69 -15.32
CA ASN A 42 3.40 -29.63 -16.00
C ASN A 42 3.27 -28.25 -16.64
N LYS A 43 3.57 -28.16 -17.95
CA LYS A 43 3.61 -26.88 -18.69
C LYS A 43 2.32 -26.07 -18.61
N THR A 44 1.20 -26.74 -18.40
CA THR A 44 -0.14 -26.17 -18.27
C THR A 44 -0.87 -26.85 -17.11
N CYS A 45 -1.48 -26.05 -16.24
CA CYS A 45 -2.22 -26.51 -15.06
C CYS A 45 -3.50 -25.70 -14.85
N ARG A 46 -4.55 -26.31 -14.28
CA ARG A 46 -5.78 -25.61 -13.90
C ARG A 46 -5.79 -25.25 -12.42
N LEU A 47 -6.45 -24.15 -12.07
CA LEU A 47 -6.55 -23.68 -10.69
C LEU A 47 -7.18 -24.71 -9.76
N ASN A 48 -8.31 -25.31 -10.17
CA ASN A 48 -9.00 -26.29 -9.33
C ASN A 48 -8.14 -27.55 -9.08
N ASP A 49 -7.39 -27.99 -10.09
CA ASP A 49 -6.48 -29.15 -9.98
C ASP A 49 -5.33 -28.84 -9.01
N LEU A 50 -4.71 -27.66 -9.15
CA LEU A 50 -3.64 -27.21 -8.24
C LEU A 50 -4.16 -27.04 -6.80
N ALA A 51 -5.33 -26.41 -6.63
CA ALA A 51 -5.92 -26.21 -5.31
C ALA A 51 -6.20 -27.56 -4.62
N SER A 52 -6.69 -28.55 -5.37
CA SER A 52 -6.95 -29.89 -4.85
C SER A 52 -5.66 -30.65 -4.53
N ALA A 53 -4.68 -30.65 -5.44
CA ALA A 53 -3.43 -31.38 -5.29
C ALA A 53 -2.58 -30.88 -4.12
N PHE A 54 -2.55 -29.55 -3.91
CA PHE A 54 -1.77 -28.92 -2.84
C PHE A 54 -2.58 -28.60 -1.59
N LYS A 55 -3.87 -29.00 -1.54
CA LYS A 55 -4.81 -28.67 -0.46
C LYS A 55 -4.84 -27.17 -0.14
N ALA A 56 -4.77 -26.35 -1.19
CA ALA A 56 -4.64 -24.91 -1.06
C ALA A 56 -6.00 -24.21 -1.01
N ASN A 57 -6.06 -23.08 -0.29
CA ASN A 57 -7.17 -22.15 -0.32
C ASN A 57 -7.27 -21.50 -1.71
N LYS A 58 -8.23 -21.95 -2.51
CA LYS A 58 -8.36 -21.62 -3.95
C LYS A 58 -8.27 -20.12 -4.25
N GLY A 59 -8.93 -19.27 -3.46
CA GLY A 59 -8.91 -17.81 -3.66
C GLY A 59 -7.50 -17.22 -3.52
N TYR A 60 -6.79 -17.57 -2.45
CA TYR A 60 -5.41 -17.12 -2.22
C TYR A 60 -4.44 -17.70 -3.24
N LEU A 61 -4.59 -18.97 -3.61
CA LEU A 61 -3.78 -19.59 -4.65
C LEU A 61 -3.96 -18.87 -6.00
N ASN A 62 -5.20 -18.53 -6.38
CA ASN A 62 -5.47 -17.80 -7.62
C ASN A 62 -4.73 -16.44 -7.65
N ILE A 63 -4.79 -15.69 -6.55
CA ILE A 63 -4.07 -14.42 -6.42
C ILE A 63 -2.55 -14.65 -6.54
N GLY A 64 -2.02 -15.66 -5.85
CA GLY A 64 -0.61 -16.02 -5.92
C GLY A 64 -0.12 -16.33 -7.34
N LEU A 65 -0.86 -17.16 -8.08
CA LEU A 65 -0.53 -17.50 -9.47
C LEU A 65 -0.68 -16.29 -10.40
N ARG A 66 -1.69 -15.45 -10.17
CA ARG A 66 -1.88 -14.21 -10.92
C ARG A 66 -0.74 -13.22 -10.72
N ILE A 67 -0.16 -13.13 -9.51
CA ILE A 67 1.04 -12.33 -9.27
C ILE A 67 2.18 -12.81 -10.18
N LEU A 68 2.38 -14.12 -10.31
CA LEU A 68 3.38 -14.67 -11.24
C LEU A 68 3.03 -14.36 -12.71
N CYS A 69 1.74 -14.29 -13.06
CA CYS A 69 1.31 -13.81 -14.38
C CYS A 69 1.67 -12.36 -14.64
N SER A 70 1.42 -11.47 -13.67
CA SER A 70 1.77 -10.05 -13.77
C SER A 70 3.27 -9.82 -13.95
N GLN A 71 4.10 -10.72 -13.41
CA GLN A 71 5.56 -10.72 -13.60
C GLN A 71 6.01 -11.36 -14.92
N GLY A 72 5.08 -11.87 -15.73
CA GLY A 72 5.36 -12.54 -17.00
C GLY A 72 5.93 -13.95 -16.86
N TRP A 73 5.90 -14.53 -15.65
CA TRP A 73 6.41 -15.88 -15.38
C TRP A 73 5.39 -16.96 -15.74
N LEU A 74 4.10 -16.64 -15.58
CA LEU A 74 2.98 -17.42 -16.05
C LEU A 74 2.16 -16.62 -17.07
N SER A 75 1.33 -17.30 -17.85
CA SER A 75 0.21 -16.70 -18.57
C SER A 75 -1.08 -17.38 -18.12
N GLN A 76 -2.18 -16.63 -18.01
CA GLN A 76 -3.48 -17.17 -17.62
C GLN A 76 -4.51 -17.08 -18.73
N GLN A 77 -5.45 -18.01 -18.74
CA GLN A 77 -6.65 -17.99 -19.58
C GLN A 77 -7.86 -18.40 -18.73
N ILE A 78 -8.88 -17.53 -18.66
CA ILE A 78 -10.16 -17.85 -18.03
C ILE A 78 -10.92 -18.79 -18.97
N LEU A 79 -11.39 -19.94 -18.47
CA LEU A 79 -12.14 -20.90 -19.27
C LEU A 79 -13.59 -20.43 -19.46
N ARG A 80 -14.22 -20.83 -20.58
CA ARG A 80 -15.52 -20.29 -21.06
C ARG A 80 -16.72 -20.56 -20.14
N ASP A 81 -16.56 -21.41 -19.13
CA ASP A 81 -17.57 -21.63 -18.09
C ASP A 81 -17.41 -20.67 -16.89
N GLU A 82 -16.41 -19.78 -16.92
CA GLU A 82 -16.00 -18.88 -15.82
C GLU A 82 -15.73 -19.61 -14.49
N GLN A 83 -15.56 -20.94 -14.51
CA GLN A 83 -15.45 -21.76 -13.31
C GLN A 83 -14.01 -22.18 -12.98
N ASP A 84 -13.08 -21.97 -13.92
CA ASP A 84 -11.68 -22.31 -13.74
C ASP A 84 -10.74 -21.38 -14.52
N VAL A 85 -9.49 -21.37 -14.09
CA VAL A 85 -8.41 -20.59 -14.70
C VAL A 85 -7.28 -21.56 -15.07
N GLU A 86 -6.88 -21.51 -16.34
CA GLU A 86 -5.73 -22.26 -16.84
C GLU A 86 -4.49 -21.39 -16.80
N PHE A 87 -3.40 -21.92 -16.23
CA PHE A 87 -2.10 -21.27 -16.15
C PHE A 87 -1.08 -22.04 -16.98
N LYS A 88 -0.24 -21.30 -17.70
CA LYS A 88 0.84 -21.84 -18.52
C LYS A 88 2.17 -21.20 -18.16
N THR A 89 3.19 -22.02 -17.96
CA THR A 89 4.54 -21.54 -17.65
C THR A 89 5.19 -20.91 -18.88
N THR A 90 5.71 -19.68 -18.74
CA THR A 90 6.41 -18.97 -19.82
C THR A 90 7.90 -19.33 -19.85
N LYS A 91 8.59 -18.94 -20.93
CA LYS A 91 10.07 -19.09 -21.00
C LYS A 91 10.78 -18.28 -19.91
N ASN A 92 10.24 -17.10 -19.58
CA ASN A 92 10.78 -16.26 -18.52
C ASN A 92 10.48 -16.87 -17.14
N GLY A 93 9.32 -17.50 -16.98
CA GLY A 93 8.96 -18.20 -15.75
C GLY A 93 9.90 -19.34 -15.41
N LEU A 94 10.27 -20.18 -16.38
CA LEU A 94 11.25 -21.26 -16.15
C LEU A 94 12.56 -20.73 -15.57
N LYS A 95 13.09 -19.64 -16.15
CA LYS A 95 14.31 -18.96 -15.67
C LYS A 95 14.14 -18.36 -14.29
N ALA A 96 13.02 -17.66 -14.05
CA ALA A 96 12.72 -17.04 -12.77
C ALA A 96 12.56 -18.08 -11.66
N PHE A 97 11.93 -19.20 -11.96
CA PHE A 97 11.69 -20.29 -11.01
C PHE A 97 12.99 -20.95 -10.51
N ASP A 98 14.08 -20.90 -11.27
CA ASP A 98 15.39 -21.36 -10.82
C ASP A 98 16.04 -20.37 -9.82
N MET A 99 15.57 -19.12 -9.79
CA MET A 99 16.10 -18.03 -8.95
C MET A 99 15.23 -17.73 -7.73
N ILE A 100 14.08 -18.39 -7.54
CA ILE A 100 13.16 -18.09 -6.42
C ILE A 100 13.83 -18.26 -5.05
N HIS A 101 14.76 -19.21 -4.92
CA HIS A 101 15.51 -19.43 -3.69
C HIS A 101 16.29 -18.18 -3.23
N CYS A 102 16.68 -17.29 -4.15
CA CYS A 102 17.35 -16.03 -3.84
C CYS A 102 16.44 -15.06 -3.05
N TYR A 103 15.13 -15.27 -3.01
CA TYR A 103 14.22 -14.45 -2.19
C TYR A 103 14.24 -14.81 -0.70
N ASP A 104 14.82 -15.95 -0.28
CA ASP A 104 14.64 -16.44 1.09
C ASP A 104 15.11 -15.43 2.15
N GLU A 105 16.31 -14.86 1.98
CA GLU A 105 16.89 -13.90 2.92
C GLU A 105 16.12 -12.58 2.93
N ALA A 106 15.69 -12.10 1.75
CA ALA A 106 14.86 -10.90 1.64
C ALA A 106 13.49 -11.09 2.31
N VAL A 107 12.89 -12.28 2.20
CA VAL A 107 11.60 -12.60 2.87
C VAL A 107 11.79 -12.75 4.38
N GLN A 108 12.92 -13.31 4.85
CA GLN A 108 13.26 -13.30 6.27
C GLN A 108 13.39 -11.87 6.83
N TRP A 109 14.03 -10.98 6.06
CA TRP A 109 14.10 -9.55 6.39
C TRP A 109 12.70 -8.92 6.50
N LEU A 110 11.81 -9.19 5.54
CA LEU A 110 10.42 -8.74 5.60
C LEU A 110 9.68 -9.27 6.84
N GLY A 111 9.96 -10.51 7.25
CA GLY A 111 9.43 -11.10 8.47
C GLY A 111 9.79 -10.29 9.72
N HIS A 112 11.04 -9.84 9.84
CA HIS A 112 11.46 -8.94 10.91
C HIS A 112 10.86 -7.54 10.79
N ALA A 113 10.69 -7.05 9.57
CA ALA A 113 10.16 -5.71 9.30
C ALA A 113 8.71 -5.50 9.76
N VAL A 114 7.95 -6.58 9.98
CA VAL A 114 6.61 -6.54 10.60
C VAL A 114 6.64 -5.83 11.97
N ASP A 115 7.72 -5.99 12.75
CA ASP A 115 7.78 -5.42 14.11
C ASP A 115 8.39 -4.01 14.17
N PHE A 116 8.86 -3.47 13.04
CA PHE A 116 9.52 -2.16 13.00
C PHE A 116 8.69 -1.00 13.54
N PRO A 117 7.37 -0.90 13.26
CA PRO A 117 6.55 0.18 13.82
C PRO A 117 6.56 0.22 15.35
N ASN A 118 6.75 -0.94 16.00
CA ASN A 118 6.69 -1.08 17.46
C ASN A 118 8.07 -1.01 18.11
N GLN A 119 9.09 -1.60 17.49
CA GLN A 119 10.39 -1.84 18.14
C GLN A 119 11.59 -1.27 17.35
N GLY A 120 11.37 -0.71 16.16
CA GLY A 120 12.44 -0.36 15.24
C GLY A 120 13.22 -1.58 14.76
N ILE A 121 14.45 -1.36 14.30
CA ILE A 121 15.33 -2.44 13.80
C ILE A 121 16.12 -3.02 14.98
N ASN A 122 15.75 -4.23 15.40
CA ASN A 122 16.46 -4.95 16.46
C ASN A 122 17.76 -5.62 15.94
N PRO A 123 18.65 -6.10 16.83
CA PRO A 123 19.93 -6.70 16.42
C PRO A 123 19.81 -7.92 15.50
N ASN A 124 18.76 -8.75 15.67
CA ASN A 124 18.54 -9.91 14.80
C ASN A 124 18.16 -9.48 13.38
N ALA A 125 17.25 -8.51 13.27
CA ALA A 125 16.86 -7.91 11.98
C ALA A 125 18.08 -7.28 11.28
N LEU A 126 18.94 -6.61 12.04
CA LEU A 126 20.16 -6.00 11.50
C LEU A 126 21.15 -7.04 10.96
N HIS A 127 21.30 -8.18 11.64
CA HIS A 127 22.14 -9.28 11.13
C HIS A 127 21.60 -9.86 9.82
N VAL A 128 20.28 -9.98 9.69
CA VAL A 128 19.65 -10.38 8.42
C VAL A 128 19.85 -9.32 7.34
N LEU A 129 19.75 -8.03 7.68
CA LEU A 129 20.04 -6.93 6.76
C LEU A 129 21.48 -6.97 6.26
N ASP A 130 22.46 -7.17 7.15
CA ASP A 130 23.88 -7.24 6.78
C ASP A 130 24.13 -8.36 5.75
N LYS A 131 23.50 -9.53 5.93
CA LYS A 131 23.54 -10.63 4.95
C LYS A 131 22.89 -10.22 3.63
N CYS A 132 21.70 -9.61 3.68
CA CYS A 132 20.99 -9.16 2.48
C CYS A 132 21.85 -8.17 1.67
N CYS A 133 22.48 -7.20 2.34
CA CYS A 133 23.37 -6.21 1.72
C CYS A 133 24.60 -6.87 1.07
N ALA A 134 25.23 -7.82 1.77
CA ALA A 134 26.40 -8.53 1.27
C ALA A 134 26.07 -9.38 0.03
N ASN A 135 24.96 -10.13 0.07
CA ASN A 135 24.54 -10.97 -1.05
C ASN A 135 24.04 -10.12 -2.22
N TYR A 136 23.34 -9.01 -1.95
CA TYR A 136 22.92 -8.08 -3.00
C TYR A 136 24.10 -7.50 -3.77
N SER A 137 25.19 -7.17 -3.08
CA SER A 137 26.43 -6.67 -3.69
C SER A 137 27.06 -7.66 -4.68
N ASN A 138 26.81 -8.96 -4.51
CA ASN A 138 27.25 -10.04 -5.39
C ASN A 138 26.12 -10.60 -6.27
N ASN A 139 25.03 -9.84 -6.46
CA ASN A 139 23.85 -10.22 -7.24
C ASN A 139 23.21 -11.55 -6.79
N TYR A 140 23.34 -11.94 -5.52
CA TYR A 140 22.87 -13.22 -4.99
C TYR A 140 23.43 -14.44 -5.75
N GLY A 141 24.59 -14.30 -6.41
CA GLY A 141 25.18 -15.34 -7.25
C GLY A 141 24.45 -15.56 -8.58
N ILE A 142 23.50 -14.71 -8.94
CA ILE A 142 22.76 -14.78 -10.20
C ILE A 142 23.69 -14.35 -11.36
N ASP A 143 23.86 -15.21 -12.35
CA ASP A 143 24.50 -14.83 -13.62
C ASP A 143 23.55 -13.96 -14.44
N ILE A 144 23.83 -12.66 -14.44
CA ILE A 144 23.04 -11.66 -15.18
C ILE A 144 23.11 -11.91 -16.68
N ASN A 145 24.22 -12.44 -17.23
CA ASN A 145 24.41 -12.55 -18.68
C ASN A 145 23.55 -13.64 -19.31
N ASN A 146 23.22 -14.70 -18.56
CA ASN A 146 22.41 -15.81 -19.07
C ASN A 146 20.94 -15.38 -19.33
N SER A 147 20.38 -14.52 -18.48
CA SER A 147 18.98 -14.07 -18.59
C SER A 147 18.79 -12.63 -18.11
N PRO A 148 19.34 -11.63 -18.82
CA PRO A 148 19.51 -10.27 -18.29
C PRO A 148 18.22 -9.63 -17.77
N GLU A 149 17.11 -9.77 -18.51
CA GLU A 149 15.83 -9.18 -18.13
C GLU A 149 15.25 -9.82 -16.86
N VAL A 150 15.22 -11.16 -16.79
CA VAL A 150 14.69 -11.91 -15.63
C VAL A 150 15.59 -11.75 -14.41
N SER A 151 16.91 -11.84 -14.59
CA SER A 151 17.88 -11.63 -13.52
C SER A 151 17.74 -10.23 -12.93
N LYS A 152 17.61 -9.20 -13.78
CA LYS A 152 17.39 -7.81 -13.33
C LYS A 152 16.04 -7.65 -12.62
N GLN A 153 14.98 -8.30 -13.11
CA GLN A 153 13.66 -8.28 -12.46
C GLN A 153 13.74 -8.88 -11.04
N VAL A 154 14.32 -10.07 -10.90
CA VAL A 154 14.51 -10.75 -9.59
C VAL A 154 15.37 -9.90 -8.65
N LEU A 155 16.48 -9.34 -9.11
CA LEU A 155 17.32 -8.45 -8.31
C LEU A 155 16.57 -7.18 -7.89
N SER A 156 15.77 -6.59 -8.77
CA SER A 156 14.95 -5.41 -8.45
C SER A 156 13.88 -5.73 -7.39
N HIS A 157 13.31 -6.93 -7.44
CA HIS A 157 12.39 -7.40 -6.39
C HIS A 157 13.09 -7.52 -5.04
N ILE A 158 14.30 -8.08 -5.02
CA ILE A 158 15.11 -8.21 -3.81
C ILE A 158 15.49 -6.82 -3.26
N GLU A 159 15.96 -5.91 -4.12
CA GLU A 159 16.24 -4.52 -3.72
C GLU A 159 15.00 -3.90 -3.07
N GLY A 160 13.85 -4.03 -3.72
CA GLY A 160 12.56 -3.56 -3.22
C GLY A 160 12.18 -4.10 -1.85
N ALA A 161 12.29 -5.41 -1.66
CA ALA A 161 12.02 -6.05 -0.37
C ALA A 161 12.95 -5.53 0.74
N ILE A 162 14.21 -5.22 0.42
CA ILE A 162 15.16 -4.68 1.40
C ILE A 162 14.86 -3.20 1.70
N VAL A 163 14.75 -2.35 0.68
CA VAL A 163 14.70 -0.89 0.85
C VAL A 163 13.35 -0.36 1.28
N SER A 164 12.25 -1.04 0.93
CA SER A 164 10.91 -0.49 1.18
C SER A 164 10.58 -0.38 2.67
N PRO A 165 10.86 -1.38 3.53
CA PRO A 165 10.68 -1.20 4.98
C PRO A 165 11.57 -0.09 5.55
N LEU A 166 12.81 0.04 5.05
CA LEU A 166 13.75 1.07 5.50
C LEU A 166 13.24 2.47 5.16
N ILE A 167 12.84 2.73 3.92
CA ILE A 167 12.40 4.07 3.50
C ILE A 167 11.12 4.48 4.22
N VAL A 168 10.19 3.54 4.48
CA VAL A 168 8.98 3.82 5.24
C VAL A 168 9.31 4.14 6.69
N LEU A 169 10.14 3.34 7.35
CA LEU A 169 10.57 3.59 8.73
C LEU A 169 11.24 4.96 8.88
N LEU A 170 12.17 5.29 7.97
CA LEU A 170 12.86 6.59 7.95
C LEU A 170 11.89 7.74 7.69
N GLY A 171 10.94 7.57 6.77
CA GLY A 171 9.94 8.56 6.43
C GLY A 171 8.99 8.87 7.59
N MET A 172 8.44 7.82 8.23
CA MET A 172 7.55 7.97 9.38
C MET A 172 8.26 8.59 10.60
N ASN A 173 9.56 8.33 10.78
CA ASN A 173 10.38 8.93 11.84
C ASN A 173 10.97 10.30 11.47
N GLY A 174 10.49 10.93 10.38
CA GLY A 174 10.86 12.30 10.02
C GLY A 174 12.28 12.48 9.49
N PHE A 175 12.99 11.41 9.08
CA PHE A 175 14.35 11.51 8.54
C PHE A 175 14.42 12.41 7.31
N PHE A 176 13.38 12.40 6.49
CA PHE A 176 13.30 13.22 5.28
C PHE A 176 12.83 14.64 5.54
N HIS A 177 13.03 15.16 6.75
CA HIS A 177 12.87 16.58 7.05
C HIS A 177 13.87 17.41 6.24
N LYS A 178 13.49 18.64 5.85
CA LYS A 178 14.25 19.51 4.94
C LYS A 178 15.73 19.65 5.30
N TYR A 179 16.04 19.72 6.59
CA TYR A 179 17.40 19.80 7.12
C TYR A 179 18.32 18.67 6.61
N PHE A 180 17.92 17.41 6.79
CA PHE A 180 18.72 16.24 6.39
C PHE A 180 18.74 16.04 4.87
N MET A 181 17.76 16.58 4.15
CA MET A 181 17.72 16.50 2.68
C MET A 181 18.68 17.49 2.01
N GLU A 182 18.95 18.65 2.63
CA GLU A 182 19.76 19.72 2.00
C GLU A 182 21.22 19.72 2.49
N ALA A 183 21.45 19.37 3.75
CA ALA A 183 22.77 19.40 4.39
C ALA A 183 23.46 18.02 4.40
N SER A 184 24.79 18.05 4.48
CA SER A 184 25.55 16.85 4.86
C SER A 184 25.36 16.57 6.35
N PHE A 185 25.24 15.31 6.74
CA PHE A 185 25.06 14.90 8.14
C PHE A 185 25.90 13.67 8.48
N ARG A 186 26.20 13.48 9.77
CA ARG A 186 26.76 12.25 10.35
C ARG A 186 25.64 11.41 10.97
N ALA A 187 25.86 10.10 11.09
CA ALA A 187 24.87 9.19 11.65
C ALA A 187 24.41 9.58 13.07
N GLN A 188 25.33 10.05 13.92
CA GLN A 188 25.00 10.49 15.30
C GLN A 188 24.14 11.75 15.38
N GLU A 189 23.99 12.51 14.29
CA GLU A 189 23.14 13.71 14.26
C GLU A 189 21.66 13.35 14.14
N TYR A 190 21.34 12.12 13.71
CA TYR A 190 19.96 11.67 13.52
C TYR A 190 19.56 10.54 14.47
N HIS A 191 20.43 9.54 14.67
CA HIS A 191 20.04 8.29 15.33
C HIS A 191 20.78 8.10 16.67
N ARG A 192 20.06 7.60 17.68
CA ARG A 192 20.63 7.31 19.02
C ARG A 192 21.65 6.16 19.00
N ASP A 193 21.55 5.29 18.01
CA ASP A 193 22.49 4.21 17.72
C ASP A 193 23.16 4.47 16.36
N PRO A 194 24.26 5.26 16.33
CA PRO A 194 24.88 5.69 15.08
C PRO A 194 25.59 4.56 14.34
N GLU A 195 26.11 3.54 15.04
CA GLU A 195 26.85 2.46 14.40
C GLU A 195 25.93 1.56 13.56
N ASN A 196 24.76 1.23 14.10
CA ASN A 196 23.78 0.46 13.34
C ASN A 196 23.15 1.29 12.23
N PHE A 197 22.93 2.60 12.45
CA PHE A 197 22.42 3.48 11.41
C PHE A 197 23.41 3.68 10.25
N LYS A 198 24.73 3.71 10.53
CA LYS A 198 25.77 3.75 9.48
C LYS A 198 25.66 2.58 8.51
N LYS A 199 25.30 1.38 8.97
CA LYS A 199 25.12 0.21 8.09
C LYS A 199 24.02 0.46 7.06
N ILE A 200 22.88 1.00 7.50
CA ILE A 200 21.76 1.39 6.62
C ILE A 200 22.22 2.46 5.63
N LEU A 201 22.90 3.52 6.11
CA LEU A 201 23.39 4.59 5.24
C LEU A 201 24.44 4.10 4.23
N ASN A 202 25.32 3.18 4.62
CA ASN A 202 26.30 2.57 3.72
C ASN A 202 25.61 1.77 2.62
N PHE A 203 24.59 0.96 2.96
CA PHE A 203 23.82 0.24 1.95
C PHE A 203 23.09 1.20 1.00
N LEU A 204 22.42 2.22 1.52
CA LEU A 204 21.77 3.23 0.68
C LEU A 204 22.79 4.03 -0.16
N THR A 205 24.04 4.16 0.30
CA THR A 205 25.15 4.73 -0.49
C THR A 205 25.54 3.80 -1.64
N GLN A 206 25.58 2.47 -1.43
CA GLN A 206 25.80 1.49 -2.50
C GLN A 206 24.70 1.54 -3.56
N LEU A 207 23.46 1.81 -3.17
CA LEU A 207 22.34 2.05 -4.07
C LEU A 207 22.35 3.45 -4.70
N GLU A 208 23.38 4.24 -4.44
CA GLU A 208 23.57 5.61 -4.92
C GLU A 208 22.47 6.59 -4.47
N TRP A 209 21.94 6.45 -3.25
CA TRP A 209 21.03 7.46 -2.69
C TRP A 209 21.79 8.60 -1.99
N PHE A 210 22.99 8.28 -1.50
CA PHE A 210 23.87 9.22 -0.83
C PHE A 210 25.23 9.29 -1.52
N ASN A 211 25.83 10.47 -1.48
CA ASN A 211 27.26 10.65 -1.65
C ASN A 211 27.89 10.63 -0.25
N LYS A 212 28.82 9.71 -0.02
CA LYS A 212 29.59 9.63 1.23
C LYS A 212 30.94 10.32 1.07
N LYS A 213 31.29 11.22 1.99
CA LYS A 213 32.62 11.84 2.09
C LYS A 213 33.11 11.73 3.52
N ASN A 214 34.14 10.91 3.76
CA ASN A 214 34.57 10.54 5.11
C ASN A 214 33.39 9.97 5.91
N GLU A 215 33.07 10.57 7.06
CA GLU A 215 31.97 10.18 7.95
C GLU A 215 30.65 10.92 7.67
N THR A 216 30.58 11.76 6.63
CA THR A 216 29.35 12.49 6.29
C THR A 216 28.66 11.92 5.06
N TYR A 217 27.33 11.97 5.10
CA TYR A 217 26.43 11.53 4.04
C TYR A 217 25.66 12.74 3.54
N ARG A 218 25.43 12.79 2.23
CA ARG A 218 24.58 13.83 1.61
C ARG A 218 23.71 13.18 0.56
N PHE A 219 22.40 13.44 0.58
CA PHE A 219 21.53 12.98 -0.49
C PHE A 219 22.01 13.51 -1.84
N ASN A 220 22.01 12.63 -2.83
CA ASN A 220 22.18 13.04 -4.22
C ASN A 220 20.79 13.14 -4.90
N PRO A 221 20.70 13.58 -6.17
CA PRO A 221 19.41 13.74 -6.84
C PRO A 221 18.56 12.46 -6.90
N LYS A 222 19.18 11.27 -7.02
CA LYS A 222 18.48 9.97 -7.02
C LYS A 222 17.91 9.67 -5.63
N GLY A 223 18.70 9.80 -4.57
CA GLY A 223 18.22 9.59 -3.20
C GLY A 223 17.11 10.56 -2.80
N LEU A 224 17.22 11.84 -3.16
CA LEU A 224 16.14 12.83 -2.95
C LEU A 224 14.85 12.42 -3.65
N PHE A 225 14.96 11.89 -4.88
CA PHE A 225 13.80 11.46 -5.65
C PHE A 225 12.98 10.38 -4.93
N PHE A 226 13.67 9.38 -4.35
CA PHE A 226 13.04 8.31 -3.57
C PHE A 226 12.54 8.82 -2.21
N ALA A 227 13.34 9.60 -1.48
CA ALA A 227 12.96 10.17 -0.17
C ALA A 227 11.65 10.98 -0.25
N GLN A 228 11.52 11.83 -1.27
CA GLN A 228 10.30 12.61 -1.52
C GLN A 228 9.06 11.77 -1.88
N ARG A 229 9.26 10.48 -2.18
CA ARG A 229 8.21 9.52 -2.56
C ARG A 229 8.12 8.35 -1.57
N ALA A 230 8.67 8.49 -0.37
CA ALA A 230 8.63 7.44 0.66
C ALA A 230 7.19 6.96 0.95
N THR A 231 6.21 7.85 0.92
CA THR A 231 4.79 7.53 1.11
C THR A 231 4.24 6.55 0.07
N ALA A 232 4.79 6.52 -1.15
CA ALA A 232 4.38 5.57 -2.19
C ALA A 232 4.65 4.10 -1.79
N TYR A 233 5.58 3.86 -0.85
CA TYR A 233 5.86 2.55 -0.28
C TYR A 233 4.96 2.18 0.90
N GLY A 234 4.39 3.19 1.58
CA GLY A 234 3.73 3.00 2.88
C GLY A 234 2.54 2.05 2.83
N VAL A 235 1.71 2.12 1.78
CA VAL A 235 0.54 1.24 1.65
C VAL A 235 0.98 -0.22 1.51
N THR A 236 1.88 -0.55 0.59
CA THR A 236 2.31 -1.94 0.38
C THR A 236 3.07 -2.49 1.60
N VAL A 237 3.98 -1.70 2.19
CA VAL A 237 4.72 -2.11 3.40
C VAL A 237 3.77 -2.30 4.60
N SER A 238 2.67 -1.56 4.69
CA SER A 238 1.71 -1.75 5.78
C SER A 238 1.08 -3.15 5.80
N TYR A 239 1.09 -3.88 4.67
CA TYR A 239 0.56 -5.25 4.55
C TYR A 239 1.60 -6.35 4.81
N LEU A 240 2.81 -6.02 5.29
CA LEU A 240 3.77 -7.05 5.69
C LEU A 240 3.22 -8.12 6.67
N PRO A 241 2.32 -7.82 7.62
CA PRO A 241 1.67 -8.86 8.43
C PRO A 241 0.91 -9.90 7.59
N THR A 242 0.33 -9.47 6.46
CA THR A 242 -0.31 -10.37 5.49
C THR A 242 0.71 -11.08 4.61
N LEU A 243 1.63 -10.33 4.02
CA LEU A 243 2.58 -10.84 3.03
C LEU A 243 3.54 -11.88 3.61
N THR A 244 3.86 -11.79 4.91
CA THR A 244 4.73 -12.75 5.62
C THR A 244 3.99 -13.99 6.14
N ARG A 245 2.70 -14.12 5.85
CA ARG A 245 1.84 -15.26 6.22
C ARG A 245 1.20 -15.92 4.99
N LEU A 246 1.72 -15.67 3.79
CA LEU A 246 1.16 -16.20 2.55
C LEU A 246 1.20 -17.72 2.46
N ASP A 247 2.17 -18.37 3.09
CA ASP A 247 2.22 -19.83 3.24
C ASP A 247 0.98 -20.36 3.99
N GLU A 248 0.61 -19.73 5.10
CA GLU A 248 -0.57 -20.10 5.88
C GLU A 248 -1.87 -19.70 5.19
N LEU A 249 -1.92 -18.53 4.53
CA LEU A 249 -3.10 -18.11 3.78
C LEU A 249 -3.35 -18.98 2.56
N ILE A 250 -2.31 -19.42 1.84
CA ILE A 250 -2.45 -20.26 0.64
C ILE A 250 -2.64 -21.72 1.02
N PHE A 251 -1.87 -22.29 1.96
CA PHE A 251 -1.83 -23.74 2.21
C PHE A 251 -2.30 -24.16 3.62
N GLY A 252 -2.59 -23.20 4.50
CA GLY A 252 -3.01 -23.43 5.87
C GLY A 252 -4.38 -22.83 6.17
N SER A 253 -4.49 -22.13 7.30
CA SER A 253 -5.73 -21.53 7.76
C SER A 253 -5.98 -20.16 7.09
N PRO A 254 -7.03 -20.00 6.26
CA PRO A 254 -7.35 -18.72 5.62
C PRO A 254 -7.84 -17.67 6.63
N THR A 255 -8.12 -18.06 7.87
CA THR A 255 -8.61 -17.17 8.93
C THR A 255 -7.54 -16.77 9.94
N VAL A 256 -6.25 -17.11 9.73
CA VAL A 256 -5.19 -16.82 10.70
C VAL A 256 -5.08 -15.32 11.04
N LEU A 257 -5.36 -14.46 10.06
CA LEU A 257 -5.32 -13.00 10.21
C LEU A 257 -6.69 -12.37 10.51
N LYS A 258 -7.74 -13.18 10.65
CA LYS A 258 -9.06 -12.68 11.00
C LYS A 258 -8.99 -12.09 12.40
N GLN A 259 -9.52 -10.89 12.58
CA GLN A 259 -9.67 -10.28 13.90
C GLN A 259 -10.58 -11.16 14.77
N GLN A 260 -10.24 -11.32 16.04
CA GLN A 260 -11.20 -11.84 17.01
C GLN A 260 -12.24 -10.76 17.30
N GLN A 261 -13.44 -11.15 17.72
CA GLN A 261 -14.54 -10.20 17.94
C GLN A 261 -14.12 -9.08 18.92
N GLY A 262 -14.38 -7.82 18.58
CA GLY A 262 -14.16 -6.66 19.45
C GLY A 262 -13.41 -5.50 18.79
N ASP A 263 -12.90 -4.59 19.63
CA ASP A 263 -12.11 -3.40 19.25
C ASP A 263 -10.61 -3.73 19.00
N GLU A 264 -10.26 -4.99 18.69
CA GLU A 264 -8.86 -5.38 18.47
C GLU A 264 -8.29 -4.75 17.20
N ALA A 265 -7.03 -4.29 17.28
CA ALA A 265 -6.31 -3.78 16.13
C ALA A 265 -6.25 -4.82 15.00
N GLU A 266 -6.26 -4.34 13.76
CA GLU A 266 -6.20 -5.21 12.58
C GLU A 266 -4.89 -5.99 12.55
N ARG A 267 -4.99 -7.32 12.47
CA ARG A 267 -3.81 -8.21 12.48
C ARG A 267 -3.15 -8.33 11.10
N HIS A 268 -3.86 -7.98 10.04
CA HIS A 268 -3.44 -8.16 8.65
C HIS A 268 -2.69 -6.94 8.08
N VAL A 269 -2.78 -5.78 8.74
CA VAL A 269 -2.23 -4.51 8.25
C VAL A 269 -1.82 -3.59 9.39
N HIS A 270 -0.69 -2.89 9.26
CA HIS A 270 -0.34 -1.77 10.14
C HIS A 270 -1.16 -0.52 9.76
N ARG A 271 -2.30 -0.33 10.41
CA ARG A 271 -3.27 0.72 10.03
C ARG A 271 -2.67 2.13 10.05
N GLU A 272 -1.85 2.49 11.04
CA GLU A 272 -1.23 3.82 11.10
C GLU A 272 -0.28 4.07 9.90
N MET A 273 0.54 3.08 9.55
CA MET A 273 1.42 3.13 8.37
C MET A 273 0.62 3.19 7.07
N ASN A 274 -0.47 2.42 6.98
CA ASN A 274 -1.36 2.41 5.83
C ASN A 274 -1.95 3.80 5.57
N VAL A 275 -2.45 4.45 6.64
CA VAL A 275 -2.98 5.82 6.61
C VAL A 275 -1.90 6.84 6.23
N TRP A 276 -0.68 6.70 6.78
CA TRP A 276 0.45 7.55 6.40
C TRP A 276 0.80 7.41 4.91
N GLY A 277 0.83 6.19 4.38
CA GLY A 277 1.10 5.93 2.97
C GLY A 277 0.01 6.47 2.04
N SER A 278 -1.27 6.27 2.38
CA SER A 278 -2.41 6.68 1.54
C SER A 278 -2.61 8.20 1.51
N GLY A 279 -2.31 8.91 2.61
CA GLY A 279 -2.39 10.37 2.67
C GLY A 279 -1.53 11.08 1.62
N GLY A 280 -0.35 10.52 1.27
CA GLY A 280 0.50 11.05 0.22
C GLY A 280 -0.10 10.90 -1.19
N ALA A 281 -0.87 9.83 -1.44
CA ALA A 281 -1.47 9.54 -2.74
C ALA A 281 -2.75 10.36 -3.01
N HIS A 282 -3.55 10.63 -1.97
CA HIS A 282 -4.89 11.20 -2.12
C HIS A 282 -4.91 12.69 -2.50
N SER A 283 -3.89 13.47 -2.11
CA SER A 283 -3.83 14.92 -2.40
C SER A 283 -3.98 15.30 -3.88
N THR A 284 -3.52 14.44 -4.80
CA THR A 284 -3.66 14.68 -6.24
C THR A 284 -5.08 14.44 -6.74
N TYR A 285 -5.77 13.45 -6.16
CA TYR A 285 -7.16 13.15 -6.51
C TYR A 285 -8.12 14.18 -5.90
N PHE A 286 -7.82 14.71 -4.71
CA PHE A 286 -8.62 15.78 -4.11
C PHE A 286 -8.69 17.00 -5.03
N ARG A 287 -7.57 17.43 -5.61
CA ARG A 287 -7.58 18.56 -6.57
C ARG A 287 -8.49 18.37 -7.78
N ALA A 288 -8.81 17.13 -8.15
CA ALA A 288 -9.74 16.87 -9.26
C ALA A 288 -11.20 17.17 -8.88
N ILE A 289 -11.57 17.10 -7.60
CA ILE A 289 -12.93 17.39 -7.13
C ILE A 289 -13.15 18.87 -6.78
N ASP A 290 -12.07 19.67 -6.64
CA ASP A 290 -12.14 21.10 -6.30
C ASP A 290 -13.12 21.85 -7.19
N LYS A 291 -13.07 21.61 -8.50
CA LYS A 291 -13.97 22.25 -9.45
C LYS A 291 -15.44 21.96 -9.12
N ILE A 292 -15.77 20.71 -8.77
CA ILE A 292 -17.14 20.31 -8.43
C ILE A 292 -17.58 20.99 -7.12
N ILE A 293 -16.70 21.05 -6.12
CA ILE A 293 -16.95 21.74 -4.85
C ILE A 293 -17.19 23.23 -5.11
N ILE A 294 -16.29 23.89 -5.84
CA ILE A 294 -16.39 25.32 -6.16
C ILE A 294 -17.69 25.62 -6.92
N ASP A 295 -18.01 24.84 -7.95
CA ASP A 295 -19.23 25.03 -8.74
C ASP A 295 -20.50 24.85 -7.90
N LEU A 296 -20.51 23.90 -6.94
CA LEU A 296 -21.65 23.67 -6.05
C LEU A 296 -21.84 24.79 -5.02
N PHE A 297 -20.77 25.21 -4.36
CA PHE A 297 -20.82 26.20 -3.28
C PHE A 297 -20.75 27.66 -3.77
N ASN A 298 -20.76 27.88 -5.09
CA ASN A 298 -21.01 29.17 -5.74
C ASN A 298 -22.46 29.37 -6.24
N LYS A 299 -23.32 28.36 -6.10
CA LYS A 299 -24.76 28.48 -6.41
C LYS A 299 -25.48 29.40 -5.41
N PRO A 300 -26.72 29.85 -5.68
CA PRO A 300 -27.56 30.49 -4.67
C PRO A 300 -27.64 29.64 -3.40
N ILE A 301 -27.63 30.28 -2.22
CA ILE A 301 -27.46 29.59 -0.92
C ILE A 301 -28.48 28.46 -0.68
N GLU A 302 -29.72 28.66 -1.13
CA GLU A 302 -30.84 27.71 -1.05
C GLU A 302 -30.61 26.41 -1.85
N ASP A 303 -29.80 26.48 -2.92
CA ASP A 303 -29.49 25.36 -3.81
C ASP A 303 -28.20 24.63 -3.42
N GLN A 304 -27.48 25.12 -2.41
CA GLN A 304 -26.22 24.54 -1.96
C GLN A 304 -26.49 23.37 -1.00
N PRO A 305 -25.59 22.37 -0.97
CA PRO A 305 -25.54 21.45 0.16
C PRO A 305 -25.33 22.23 1.48
N LYS A 306 -25.95 21.75 2.56
CA LYS A 306 -25.75 22.32 3.91
C LYS A 306 -24.36 22.02 4.47
N GLY A 307 -23.65 21.08 3.86
CA GLY A 307 -22.30 20.69 4.25
C GLY A 307 -21.79 19.50 3.45
N ILE A 308 -20.75 18.85 3.97
CA ILE A 308 -20.07 17.73 3.32
C ILE A 308 -20.01 16.56 4.28
N LEU A 309 -20.29 15.37 3.76
CA LEU A 309 -20.05 14.11 4.43
C LEU A 309 -18.99 13.32 3.68
N ASP A 310 -17.95 12.87 4.38
CA ASP A 310 -16.93 11.96 3.85
C ASP A 310 -17.07 10.57 4.49
N MET A 311 -17.52 9.60 3.70
CA MET A 311 -17.64 8.20 4.09
C MET A 311 -16.33 7.45 3.81
N GLY A 312 -15.77 6.85 4.86
CA GLY A 312 -14.39 6.34 4.89
C GLY A 312 -13.37 7.45 5.11
N CYS A 313 -13.63 8.36 6.07
CA CYS A 313 -12.87 9.60 6.22
C CYS A 313 -11.39 9.40 6.57
N GLY A 314 -10.97 8.21 7.03
CA GLY A 314 -9.57 7.87 7.25
C GLY A 314 -8.88 8.77 8.27
N ASN A 315 -8.10 9.76 7.79
CA ASN A 315 -7.42 10.73 8.63
C ASN A 315 -8.03 12.14 8.60
N GLY A 316 -9.17 12.33 7.92
CA GLY A 316 -9.85 13.61 7.77
C GLY A 316 -9.25 14.55 6.73
N ALA A 317 -8.21 14.14 5.98
CA ALA A 317 -7.53 15.02 5.04
C ALA A 317 -8.43 15.56 3.93
N PHE A 318 -9.42 14.76 3.47
CA PHE A 318 -10.37 15.24 2.48
C PHE A 318 -11.30 16.32 3.05
N ILE A 319 -11.82 16.11 4.26
CA ILE A 319 -12.69 17.08 4.94
C ILE A 319 -11.96 18.41 5.13
N GLN A 320 -10.71 18.36 5.60
CA GLN A 320 -9.88 19.55 5.74
C GLN A 320 -9.69 20.24 4.38
N HIS A 321 -9.28 19.49 3.36
CA HIS A 321 -9.08 20.03 2.01
C HIS A 321 -10.36 20.67 1.45
N ALA A 322 -11.51 20.00 1.59
CA ALA A 322 -12.78 20.48 1.09
C ALA A 322 -13.23 21.76 1.82
N PHE A 323 -13.05 21.82 3.14
CA PHE A 323 -13.30 23.03 3.93
C PHE A 323 -12.42 24.18 3.44
N ASP A 324 -11.10 23.97 3.31
CA ASP A 324 -10.15 25.00 2.85
C ASP A 324 -10.53 25.53 1.45
N VAL A 325 -10.96 24.65 0.55
CA VAL A 325 -11.45 25.05 -0.78
C VAL A 325 -12.73 25.89 -0.68
N ILE A 326 -13.71 25.49 0.13
CA ILE A 326 -14.96 26.25 0.25
C ILE A 326 -14.70 27.62 0.88
N GLU A 327 -13.99 27.64 2.01
CA GLU A 327 -13.67 28.85 2.76
C GLU A 327 -12.95 29.88 1.88
N ASN A 328 -11.94 29.45 1.14
CA ASN A 328 -11.05 30.38 0.45
C ASN A 328 -11.42 30.66 -1.01
N GLN A 329 -12.28 29.85 -1.64
CA GLN A 329 -12.49 29.89 -3.09
C GLN A 329 -13.96 29.93 -3.53
N THR A 330 -14.92 30.10 -2.61
CA THR A 330 -16.35 30.10 -2.96
C THR A 330 -17.12 31.26 -2.33
N GLU A 331 -18.29 31.58 -2.90
CA GLU A 331 -19.22 32.54 -2.31
C GLU A 331 -19.73 32.08 -0.95
N ARG A 332 -19.95 30.77 -0.75
CA ARG A 332 -20.29 30.21 0.58
C ARG A 332 -19.23 30.53 1.64
N GLY A 333 -17.95 30.50 1.26
CA GLY A 333 -16.83 30.84 2.14
C GLY A 333 -16.94 32.24 2.77
N LYS A 334 -17.54 33.20 2.06
CA LYS A 334 -17.76 34.57 2.54
C LYS A 334 -18.93 34.70 3.53
N MET A 335 -19.71 33.63 3.71
CA MET A 335 -20.98 33.62 4.44
C MET A 335 -21.02 32.52 5.51
N LEU A 336 -19.88 31.96 5.92
CA LEU A 336 -19.83 30.83 6.86
C LEU A 336 -20.37 31.18 8.26
N ASP A 337 -20.34 32.45 8.66
CA ASP A 337 -20.91 32.89 9.94
C ASP A 337 -22.45 32.78 9.96
N GLU A 338 -23.10 33.16 8.85
CA GLU A 338 -24.57 33.13 8.70
C GLU A 338 -25.06 31.75 8.25
N HIS A 339 -24.25 31.09 7.42
CA HIS A 339 -24.55 29.79 6.81
C HIS A 339 -23.36 28.83 7.02
N PRO A 340 -23.17 28.31 8.24
CA PRO A 340 -22.05 27.39 8.51
C PRO A 340 -22.16 26.10 7.70
N LEU A 341 -21.02 25.43 7.49
CA LEU A 341 -20.97 24.10 6.89
C LEU A 341 -21.19 23.04 7.96
N PHE A 342 -22.07 22.08 7.68
CA PHE A 342 -22.18 20.87 8.49
C PHE A 342 -21.21 19.79 7.99
N LEU A 343 -20.02 19.72 8.58
CA LEU A 343 -18.99 18.74 8.18
C LEU A 343 -19.15 17.43 8.96
N VAL A 344 -19.08 16.31 8.23
CA VAL A 344 -19.18 14.97 8.82
C VAL A 344 -18.09 14.05 8.29
N GLY A 345 -17.29 13.48 9.17
CA GLY A 345 -16.41 12.35 8.88
C GLY A 345 -17.03 11.05 9.39
N VAL A 346 -17.18 10.08 8.50
CA VAL A 346 -17.76 8.77 8.81
C VAL A 346 -16.73 7.69 8.53
N ASP A 347 -16.53 6.78 9.47
CA ASP A 347 -15.65 5.62 9.28
C ASP A 347 -16.10 4.45 10.16
N PHE A 348 -16.01 3.23 9.63
CA PHE A 348 -16.32 2.01 10.40
C PHE A 348 -15.18 1.65 11.36
N ASN A 349 -13.97 2.16 11.14
CA ASN A 349 -12.79 1.92 11.96
C ASN A 349 -12.63 3.01 13.03
N ARG A 350 -12.70 2.64 14.31
CA ARG A 350 -12.58 3.58 15.43
C ARG A 350 -11.21 4.27 15.54
N ALA A 351 -10.13 3.61 15.11
CA ALA A 351 -8.80 4.22 15.10
C ALA A 351 -8.73 5.34 14.06
N ALA A 352 -9.32 5.15 12.88
CA ALA A 352 -9.46 6.21 11.88
C ALA A 352 -10.24 7.40 12.44
N LEU A 353 -11.39 7.17 13.09
CA LEU A 353 -12.16 8.24 13.74
C LEU A 353 -11.34 9.03 14.76
N LYS A 354 -10.50 8.36 15.57
CA LYS A 354 -9.61 9.03 16.54
C LYS A 354 -8.59 9.93 15.84
N VAL A 355 -7.97 9.44 14.76
CA VAL A 355 -7.01 10.22 13.97
C VAL A 355 -7.68 11.41 13.29
N THR A 356 -8.84 11.20 12.65
CA THR A 356 -9.64 12.26 12.04
C THR A 356 -9.97 13.37 13.04
N ARG A 357 -10.47 13.02 14.24
CA ARG A 357 -10.76 14.02 15.28
C ARG A 357 -9.52 14.82 15.65
N ALA A 358 -8.40 14.15 15.91
CA ALA A 358 -7.16 14.83 16.30
C ALA A 358 -6.66 15.79 15.20
N ASN A 359 -6.73 15.37 13.93
CA ASN A 359 -6.29 16.20 12.80
C ASN A 359 -7.20 17.40 12.56
N LEU A 360 -8.53 17.20 12.58
CA LEU A 360 -9.49 18.29 12.38
C LEU A 360 -9.44 19.32 13.52
N ILE A 361 -9.30 18.87 14.78
CA ILE A 361 -9.09 19.77 15.93
C ILE A 361 -7.79 20.58 15.74
N LYS A 362 -6.70 19.92 15.31
CA LYS A 362 -5.43 20.60 15.07
C LYS A 362 -5.51 21.62 13.92
N ALA A 363 -6.40 21.39 12.96
CA ALA A 363 -6.68 22.29 11.84
C ALA A 363 -7.72 23.38 12.18
N ASP A 364 -8.24 23.41 13.41
CA ASP A 364 -9.32 24.31 13.85
C ASP A 364 -10.63 24.15 13.03
N ILE A 365 -10.90 22.94 12.56
CA ILE A 365 -12.10 22.60 11.77
C ILE A 365 -13.09 21.83 12.64
N TRP A 366 -14.30 22.37 12.77
CA TRP A 366 -15.39 21.71 13.50
C TRP A 366 -16.15 20.73 12.59
N ALA A 367 -16.10 19.45 12.93
CA ALA A 367 -16.83 18.40 12.23
C ALA A 367 -17.39 17.36 13.20
N LYS A 368 -18.52 16.74 12.83
CA LYS A 368 -19.00 15.52 13.49
C LYS A 368 -18.19 14.33 12.98
N VAL A 369 -17.64 13.54 13.88
CA VAL A 369 -16.86 12.35 13.52
C VAL A 369 -17.55 11.14 14.13
N ILE A 370 -18.23 10.35 13.30
CA ILE A 370 -19.17 9.30 13.72
C ILE A 370 -18.83 7.96 13.09
N TRP A 371 -19.31 6.89 13.73
CA TRP A 371 -19.19 5.56 13.18
C TRP A 371 -20.22 5.34 12.07
N GLY A 372 -19.83 4.68 10.98
CA GLY A 372 -20.77 4.27 9.95
C GLY A 372 -20.14 3.31 8.95
N ASP A 373 -21.00 2.56 8.24
CA ASP A 373 -20.60 1.56 7.25
C ASP A 373 -21.12 1.96 5.86
N ILE A 374 -20.26 1.90 4.85
CA ILE A 374 -20.61 2.20 3.45
C ILE A 374 -21.72 1.28 2.92
N GLY A 375 -21.84 0.06 3.44
CA GLY A 375 -22.90 -0.88 3.10
C GLY A 375 -24.24 -0.56 3.76
N ARG A 376 -24.29 0.39 4.71
CA ARG A 376 -25.49 0.75 5.49
C ARG A 376 -25.82 2.25 5.42
N PRO A 377 -26.07 2.81 4.22
CA PRO A 377 -26.45 4.22 4.07
C PRO A 377 -27.80 4.53 4.72
N ASP A 378 -28.69 3.54 4.84
CA ASP A 378 -29.97 3.61 5.56
C ASP A 378 -29.78 3.95 7.04
N LYS A 379 -28.83 3.26 7.69
CA LYS A 379 -28.51 3.48 9.09
C LYS A 379 -27.87 4.85 9.28
N LEU A 380 -26.90 5.21 8.44
CA LEU A 380 -26.26 6.52 8.49
C LEU A 380 -27.27 7.66 8.37
N ALA A 381 -28.25 7.54 7.46
CA ALA A 381 -29.29 8.55 7.31
C ALA A 381 -30.15 8.71 8.57
N THR A 382 -30.47 7.60 9.24
CA THR A 382 -31.21 7.59 10.50
C THR A 382 -30.40 8.24 11.62
N ASP A 383 -29.15 7.80 11.81
CA ASP A 383 -28.24 8.31 12.84
C ASP A 383 -28.02 9.84 12.69
N LEU A 384 -27.83 10.34 11.46
CA LEU A 384 -27.69 11.78 11.21
C LEU A 384 -28.94 12.59 11.55
N GLN A 385 -30.11 12.05 11.21
CA GLN A 385 -31.38 12.72 11.45
C GLN A 385 -31.74 12.74 12.94
N GLU A 386 -31.51 11.64 13.65
CA GLU A 386 -31.83 11.50 15.07
C GLU A 386 -30.83 12.27 15.97
N ASP A 387 -29.52 12.14 15.71
CA ASP A 387 -28.49 12.72 16.59
C ASP A 387 -28.19 14.19 16.30
N TYR A 388 -28.39 14.63 15.04
CA TYR A 388 -27.97 15.96 14.58
C TYR A 388 -29.04 16.76 13.85
N GLY A 389 -30.22 16.17 13.59
CA GLY A 389 -31.30 16.87 12.91
C GLY A 389 -31.02 17.22 11.45
N ILE A 390 -30.07 16.51 10.80
CA ILE A 390 -29.71 16.76 9.40
C ILE A 390 -30.02 15.56 8.52
N ALA A 391 -30.68 15.81 7.40
CA ALA A 391 -30.95 14.76 6.41
C ALA A 391 -29.69 14.45 5.62
N LEU A 392 -29.43 13.16 5.36
CA LEU A 392 -28.30 12.73 4.52
C LEU A 392 -28.33 13.36 3.13
N SER A 393 -29.53 13.61 2.58
CA SER A 393 -29.76 14.26 1.28
C SER A 393 -29.39 15.74 1.25
N ASP A 394 -29.31 16.40 2.40
CA ASP A 394 -28.93 17.82 2.50
C ASP A 394 -27.40 18.01 2.42
N LEU A 395 -26.64 16.91 2.48
CA LEU A 395 -25.18 16.91 2.45
C LEU A 395 -24.64 16.49 1.09
N LEU A 396 -23.50 17.05 0.71
CA LEU A 396 -22.71 16.51 -0.38
C LEU A 396 -22.01 15.25 0.12
N ASN A 397 -22.52 14.09 -0.30
CA ASN A 397 -22.01 12.78 0.09
C ASN A 397 -20.82 12.40 -0.78
N VAL A 398 -19.64 12.34 -0.17
CA VAL A 398 -18.38 12.00 -0.82
C VAL A 398 -17.80 10.74 -0.19
N ARG A 399 -17.06 9.98 -1.00
CA ARG A 399 -16.21 8.89 -0.54
C ARG A 399 -15.07 8.72 -1.54
N THR A 400 -13.89 8.41 -1.04
CA THR A 400 -12.71 8.21 -1.89
C THR A 400 -12.17 6.80 -1.69
N PHE A 401 -12.14 6.03 -2.79
CA PHE A 401 -11.56 4.68 -2.82
C PHE A 401 -12.11 3.71 -1.75
N LEU A 402 -13.42 3.70 -1.50
CA LEU A 402 -14.00 2.89 -0.43
C LEU A 402 -14.89 1.72 -0.90
N ASP A 403 -15.62 1.86 -2.02
CA ASP A 403 -16.64 0.87 -2.43
C ASP A 403 -16.06 -0.54 -2.65
N HIS A 404 -14.79 -0.63 -3.04
CA HIS A 404 -14.07 -1.90 -3.24
C HIS A 404 -13.70 -2.60 -1.92
N ASN A 405 -13.70 -1.87 -0.80
CA ASN A 405 -13.33 -2.35 0.54
C ASN A 405 -14.54 -2.51 1.48
N ARG A 406 -15.78 -2.46 0.94
CA ARG A 406 -16.99 -2.74 1.72
C ARG A 406 -17.02 -4.21 2.17
N ILE A 407 -17.78 -4.51 3.22
CA ILE A 407 -18.09 -5.89 3.59
C ILE A 407 -18.83 -6.54 2.42
N TRP A 408 -18.28 -7.66 1.93
CA TRP A 408 -18.88 -8.39 0.82
C TRP A 408 -20.19 -9.06 1.27
N GLU A 409 -21.22 -8.94 0.43
CA GLU A 409 -22.50 -9.62 0.59
C GLU A 409 -22.83 -10.41 -0.69
N THR A 410 -23.45 -11.58 -0.52
CA THR A 410 -23.90 -12.38 -1.65
C THR A 410 -25.01 -11.65 -2.40
N PRO A 411 -24.94 -11.52 -3.74
CA PRO A 411 -26.02 -10.92 -4.52
C PRO A 411 -27.35 -11.65 -4.30
N GLN A 412 -28.39 -10.92 -3.88
CA GLN A 412 -29.73 -11.48 -3.66
C GLN A 412 -30.45 -11.83 -4.99
N SER A 413 -30.06 -11.18 -6.07
CA SER A 413 -30.61 -11.40 -7.41
C SER A 413 -29.46 -11.61 -8.39
N PRO A 414 -28.90 -12.83 -8.48
CA PRO A 414 -27.81 -13.12 -9.39
C PRO A 414 -28.25 -12.88 -10.83
N ARG A 415 -27.43 -12.18 -11.60
CA ARG A 415 -27.62 -12.01 -13.03
C ARG A 415 -26.52 -12.78 -13.74
N ASN A 416 -26.89 -13.53 -14.79
CA ASN A 416 -25.91 -14.15 -15.69
C ASN A 416 -25.35 -13.06 -16.62
N LEU A 417 -24.46 -12.23 -16.08
CA LEU A 417 -23.71 -11.24 -16.83
C LEU A 417 -22.28 -11.73 -16.93
N GLU A 418 -21.81 -11.95 -18.15
CA GLU A 418 -20.41 -12.23 -18.43
C GLU A 418 -19.58 -10.97 -18.15
N SER A 419 -18.57 -11.09 -17.29
CA SER A 419 -17.68 -9.97 -16.98
C SER A 419 -16.68 -9.77 -18.11
N LYS A 420 -16.65 -8.59 -18.72
CA LYS A 420 -15.60 -8.20 -19.68
C LYS A 420 -14.39 -7.54 -19.01
N SER A 421 -14.36 -7.50 -17.68
CA SER A 421 -13.23 -6.96 -16.94
C SER A 421 -12.00 -7.79 -17.28
N THR A 422 -10.84 -7.13 -17.38
CA THR A 422 -9.52 -7.78 -17.42
C THR A 422 -8.70 -7.43 -16.17
N GLY A 423 -9.30 -6.68 -15.24
CA GLY A 423 -8.67 -6.18 -14.02
C GLY A 423 -8.52 -7.23 -12.91
N ALA A 424 -8.04 -6.80 -11.73
CA ALA A 424 -7.73 -7.66 -10.58
C ALA A 424 -8.89 -8.56 -10.09
N TYR A 425 -10.12 -8.18 -10.44
CA TYR A 425 -11.37 -8.85 -10.07
C TYR A 425 -12.16 -9.37 -11.29
N ALA A 426 -11.48 -9.50 -12.43
CA ALA A 426 -11.99 -10.14 -13.64
C ALA A 426 -12.16 -11.64 -13.47
#